data_AF-A0A178BS10-F1
#
_entry.id   AF-A0A178BS10-F1
#
_cell.length_a   1.000
_cell.length_b   1.000
_cell.length_c   1.000
_cell.angle_alpha   90.00
_cell.angle_beta   90.00
_cell.angle_gamma   90.00
#
_symmetry.space_group_name_H-M   'P 1'
#
loop_
_entity.id
_entity.type
_entity.pdbx_description
1 polymer ?
#
loop_
_entity_poly.entity_id
_entity_poly.type
_entity_poly.pdbx_seq_one_letter_code
_entity_poly.pdbx_strand_id
1 'polypeptide(L)'
;MVSWELEKAARLLRDPPIQDGSTGVQSNAFWVLITQLPTNLQDEAAIRTCYREWGAHITFIGFVPDCASAEKLSIKRQTLLRTIERRETNFMSEMVRLHRSETEEAFALQLAAALSQSHNKLTLCKGKVGKYVRWNLPSWLPYDLQPVSSLYLSLIWLNARFRQKLARIKNEQSTAALVALDQDHFARALAYHHPSTTISALRMRYLGVTTAHVIPSNLRGASLTDQTRRETINILATILVVLWTIPVGASGVLS
;
A
#
# COMPACT_ATOMS: atom_id res chain seq x y z
N MET A 1 10.14 -9.60 15.32
CA MET A 1 11.21 -8.74 14.75
C MET A 1 10.80 -8.01 13.47
N VAL A 2 10.10 -8.59 12.49
CA VAL A 2 9.72 -7.89 11.23
C VAL A 2 8.60 -6.83 11.42
N SER A 3 7.76 -6.96 12.45
CA SER A 3 6.76 -5.94 12.78
C SER A 3 7.39 -4.64 13.28
N TRP A 4 8.52 -4.72 13.99
CA TRP A 4 9.19 -3.57 14.60
C TRP A 4 9.69 -2.55 13.56
N GLU A 5 10.31 -2.99 12.46
CA GLU A 5 10.83 -2.10 11.41
C GLU A 5 9.71 -1.40 10.62
N LEU A 6 8.61 -2.12 10.35
CA LEU A 6 7.43 -1.56 9.68
C LEU A 6 6.62 -0.66 10.60
N GLU A 7 6.54 -1.00 11.88
CA GLU A 7 5.91 -0.18 12.91
C GLU A 7 6.76 1.05 13.21
N LYS A 8 8.10 0.94 13.14
CA LYS A 8 9.03 2.08 13.17
C LYS A 8 8.83 2.97 11.96
N ALA A 9 8.79 2.42 10.74
CA ALA A 9 8.50 3.20 9.53
C ALA A 9 7.12 3.86 9.54
N ALA A 10 6.08 3.17 10.06
CA ALA A 10 4.73 3.71 10.18
C ALA A 10 4.59 4.75 11.30
N ARG A 11 5.31 4.58 12.42
CA ARG A 11 5.42 5.59 13.49
C ARG A 11 6.22 6.80 13.01
N LEU A 12 7.33 6.61 12.28
CA LEU A 12 8.11 7.68 11.67
C LEU A 12 7.33 8.50 10.63
N LEU A 13 6.31 7.92 10.01
CA LEU A 13 5.41 8.61 9.09
C LEU A 13 4.29 9.40 9.81
N ARG A 14 4.00 9.09 11.08
CA ARG A 14 2.95 9.72 11.90
C ARG A 14 3.49 10.71 12.93
N ASP A 15 4.65 10.42 13.51
CA ASP A 15 5.30 11.19 14.56
C ASP A 15 6.72 11.55 14.10
N PRO A 16 7.17 12.82 14.23
CA PRO A 16 8.57 13.17 14.00
C PRO A 16 9.45 12.36 14.96
N PRO A 17 10.67 11.95 14.54
CA PRO A 17 11.54 11.14 15.39
C PRO A 17 11.83 11.88 16.71
N ILE A 18 11.45 11.27 17.83
CA ILE A 18 11.89 11.71 19.15
C ILE A 18 13.41 11.47 19.19
N GLN A 19 14.19 12.56 19.13
CA GLN A 19 15.64 12.50 19.29
C GLN A 19 16.01 12.43 20.77
N ASP A 20 17.10 11.70 21.06
CA ASP A 20 17.71 11.58 22.39
C ASP A 20 17.75 12.93 23.10
N GLY A 21 17.18 12.98 24.32
CA GLY A 21 16.94 14.19 25.10
C GLY A 21 18.18 14.90 25.65
N SER A 22 19.28 14.96 24.88
CA SER A 22 20.53 15.61 25.27
C SER A 22 20.69 17.04 24.72
N THR A 23 19.84 17.48 23.78
CA THR A 23 19.83 18.87 23.29
C THR A 23 18.42 19.45 23.40
N GLY A 24 18.21 20.31 24.39
CA GLY A 24 16.95 20.98 24.72
C GLY A 24 16.49 22.04 23.71
N VAL A 25 16.60 21.77 22.40
CA VAL A 25 16.06 22.60 21.34
C VAL A 25 15.23 21.68 20.44
N GLN A 26 13.90 21.85 20.44
CA GLN A 26 13.03 21.25 19.42
C GLN A 26 13.41 21.86 18.06
N SER A 27 14.44 21.30 17.42
CA SER A 27 14.77 21.63 16.04
C SER A 27 13.73 20.94 15.16
N ASN A 28 12.97 21.74 14.40
CA ASN A 28 12.03 21.21 13.42
C ASN A 28 12.80 20.39 12.39
N ALA A 29 12.41 19.12 12.22
CA ALA A 29 12.94 18.28 11.16
C ALA A 29 12.31 18.68 9.82
N PHE A 30 13.14 19.07 8.85
CA PHE A 30 12.71 19.41 7.49
C PHE A 30 13.03 18.25 6.55
N TRP A 31 12.00 17.70 5.93
CA TRP A 31 12.08 16.48 5.15
C TRP A 31 12.33 16.75 3.68
N VAL A 32 13.29 16.01 3.11
CA VAL A 32 13.61 15.98 1.69
C VAL A 32 13.53 14.54 1.20
N LEU A 33 12.72 14.31 0.17
CA LEU A 33 12.67 13.05 -0.55
C LEU A 33 13.72 13.07 -1.67
N ILE A 34 14.60 12.08 -1.67
CA ILE A 34 15.53 11.81 -2.76
C ILE A 34 14.99 10.62 -3.55
N THR A 35 14.79 10.82 -4.85
CA THR A 35 14.40 9.79 -5.80
C THR A 35 15.54 9.51 -6.78
N GLN A 36 15.63 8.28 -7.27
CA GLN A 36 16.66 7.80 -8.19
C GLN A 36 18.08 7.84 -7.59
N LEU A 37 18.23 7.27 -6.39
CA LEU A 37 19.54 7.11 -5.78
C LEU A 37 20.45 6.22 -6.64
N PRO A 38 21.64 6.70 -7.05
CA PRO A 38 22.63 5.90 -7.74
C PRO A 38 23.22 4.87 -6.77
N THR A 39 23.79 3.79 -7.33
CA THR A 39 24.29 2.64 -6.56
C THR A 39 25.38 3.01 -5.56
N ASN A 40 26.13 4.07 -5.80
CA ASN A 40 27.15 4.61 -4.89
C ASN A 40 26.59 5.41 -3.70
N LEU A 41 25.29 5.72 -3.68
CA LEU A 41 24.63 6.48 -2.60
C LEU A 41 23.53 5.68 -1.90
N GLN A 42 23.59 4.34 -1.96
CA GLN A 42 22.63 3.46 -1.28
C GLN A 42 23.00 3.14 0.17
N ASP A 43 24.12 3.69 0.65
CA ASP A 43 24.58 3.56 2.02
C ASP A 43 24.38 4.86 2.80
N GLU A 44 23.97 4.74 4.07
CA GLU A 44 23.74 5.90 4.94
C GLU A 44 24.99 6.77 5.07
N ALA A 45 26.17 6.15 5.20
CA ALA A 45 27.45 6.84 5.32
C ALA A 45 27.78 7.65 4.06
N ALA A 46 27.44 7.13 2.88
CA ALA A 46 27.68 7.81 1.60
C ALA A 46 26.81 9.07 1.48
N ILE A 47 25.52 8.96 1.84
CA ILE A 47 24.61 10.10 1.88
C ILE A 47 25.10 11.14 2.91
N ARG A 48 25.48 10.73 4.12
CA ARG A 48 25.99 11.65 5.15
C ARG A 48 27.26 12.38 4.70
N THR A 49 28.17 11.69 4.03
CA THR A 49 29.43 12.27 3.53
C THR A 49 29.14 13.33 2.47
N CYS A 50 28.29 13.00 1.51
CA CYS A 50 27.85 13.90 0.45
C CYS A 50 27.22 15.19 0.99
N TYR A 51 26.33 15.09 2.00
CA TYR A 51 25.69 16.27 2.57
C TYR A 51 26.58 17.06 3.51
N ARG A 52 27.56 16.41 4.16
CA ARG A 52 28.56 17.09 4.99
C ARG A 52 29.43 18.03 4.16
N GLU A 53 29.79 17.65 2.93
CA GLU A 53 30.53 18.53 2.01
C GLU A 53 29.77 19.83 1.71
N TRP A 54 28.45 19.84 1.84
CA TRP A 54 27.60 21.01 1.59
C TRP A 54 27.28 21.80 2.87
N GLY A 55 27.90 21.42 4.00
CA GLY A 55 27.64 22.04 5.30
C GLY A 55 26.25 21.74 5.87
N ALA A 56 25.52 20.78 5.30
CA ALA A 56 24.19 20.40 5.73
C ALA A 56 24.26 19.31 6.81
N HIS A 57 23.58 19.54 7.93
CA HIS A 57 23.51 18.57 9.02
C HIS A 57 22.25 17.70 8.89
N ILE A 58 22.46 16.39 8.76
CA ILE A 58 21.38 15.41 8.61
C ILE A 58 21.03 14.81 9.96
N THR A 59 19.78 15.01 10.37
CA THR A 59 19.22 14.44 11.61
C THR A 59 18.74 13.01 11.42
N PHE A 60 18.23 12.65 10.24
CA PHE A 60 17.72 11.31 9.98
C PHE A 60 17.82 10.92 8.49
N ILE A 61 18.04 9.63 8.23
CA ILE A 61 18.00 9.03 6.88
C ILE A 61 17.16 7.76 6.96
N GLY A 62 16.14 7.66 6.11
CA GLY A 62 15.30 6.47 5.95
C GLY A 62 15.25 6.05 4.50
N PHE A 63 15.70 4.84 4.20
CA PHE A 63 15.55 4.27 2.87
C PHE A 63 14.09 3.88 2.61
N VAL A 64 13.61 4.17 1.41
CA VAL A 64 12.24 3.87 0.99
C VAL A 64 12.25 2.60 0.14
N PRO A 65 11.86 1.45 0.72
CA PRO A 65 11.78 0.21 -0.03
C PRO A 65 10.65 0.21 -1.07
N ASP A 66 10.73 -0.66 -2.09
CA ASP A 66 9.61 -0.85 -3.02
C ASP A 66 8.46 -1.62 -2.37
N CYS A 67 7.57 -0.86 -1.76
CA CYS A 67 6.37 -1.40 -1.15
C CYS A 67 5.19 -1.54 -2.11
N ALA A 68 5.23 -1.09 -3.37
CA ALA A 68 4.03 -1.02 -4.22
C ALA A 68 3.34 -2.39 -4.39
N SER A 69 4.16 -3.44 -4.53
CA SER A 69 3.68 -4.81 -4.65
C SER A 69 3.25 -5.43 -3.31
N ALA A 70 3.87 -5.03 -2.19
CA ALA A 70 3.44 -5.44 -0.85
C ALA A 70 2.15 -4.72 -0.42
N GLU A 71 1.99 -3.45 -0.77
CA GLU A 71 0.79 -2.64 -0.53
C GLU A 71 -0.43 -3.26 -1.21
N LYS A 72 -0.31 -3.65 -2.49
CA LYS A 72 -1.38 -4.39 -3.20
C LYS A 72 -1.79 -5.67 -2.46
N LEU A 73 -0.84 -6.41 -1.89
CA LEU A 73 -1.13 -7.61 -1.10
C LEU A 73 -1.76 -7.25 0.25
N SER A 74 -1.32 -6.17 0.90
CA SER A 74 -1.90 -5.66 2.15
C SER A 74 -3.35 -5.22 1.96
N ILE A 75 -3.66 -4.47 0.90
CA ILE A 75 -5.02 -4.07 0.54
C ILE A 75 -5.88 -5.31 0.31
N LYS A 76 -5.42 -6.27 -0.50
CA LYS A 76 -6.15 -7.54 -0.71
C LYS A 76 -6.41 -8.28 0.59
N ARG A 77 -5.45 -8.28 1.52
CA ARG A 77 -5.58 -8.92 2.83
C ARG A 77 -6.62 -8.22 3.69
N GLN A 78 -6.62 -6.89 3.72
CA GLN A 78 -7.62 -6.11 4.45
C GLN A 78 -9.02 -6.32 3.88
N THR A 79 -9.18 -6.33 2.55
CA THR A 79 -10.46 -6.65 1.92
C THR A 79 -10.94 -8.04 2.31
N LEU A 80 -10.05 -9.04 2.25
CA LEU A 80 -10.39 -10.42 2.60
C LEU A 80 -10.80 -10.57 4.08
N LEU A 81 -10.08 -9.91 4.99
CA LEU A 81 -10.41 -9.88 6.41
C LEU A 81 -11.78 -9.25 6.66
N ARG A 82 -12.05 -8.08 6.07
CA ARG A 82 -13.36 -7.42 6.19
C ARG A 82 -14.49 -8.29 5.65
N THR A 83 -14.27 -9.02 4.55
CA THR A 83 -15.25 -9.95 4.00
C THR A 83 -15.52 -11.12 4.95
N ILE A 84 -14.46 -11.68 5.57
CA ILE A 84 -14.60 -12.73 6.58
C ILE A 84 -15.38 -12.20 7.78
N GLU A 85 -14.94 -11.09 8.39
CA GLU A 85 -15.58 -10.45 9.54
C GLU A 85 -17.06 -10.18 9.29
N ARG A 86 -17.39 -9.62 8.12
CA ARG A 86 -18.79 -9.36 7.74
C ARG A 86 -19.63 -10.64 7.69
N ARG A 87 -19.08 -11.72 7.13
CA ARG A 87 -19.80 -13.00 7.00
C ARG A 87 -19.98 -13.69 8.34
N GLU A 88 -18.96 -13.70 9.17
CA GLU A 88 -19.05 -14.25 10.52
C GLU A 88 -20.05 -13.47 11.35
N THR A 89 -20.02 -12.13 11.29
CA THR A 89 -20.96 -11.28 12.00
C THR A 89 -22.40 -11.55 11.55
N ASN A 90 -22.65 -11.66 10.24
CA ASN A 90 -23.96 -11.99 9.69
C ASN A 90 -24.43 -13.40 10.09
N PHE A 91 -23.52 -14.37 10.12
CA PHE A 91 -23.85 -15.73 10.56
C PHE A 91 -24.22 -15.75 12.04
N MET A 92 -23.41 -15.11 12.89
CA MET A 92 -23.65 -15.04 14.33
C MET A 92 -24.94 -14.29 14.65
N SER A 93 -25.22 -13.18 13.97
CA SER A 93 -26.46 -12.44 14.18
C SER A 93 -27.69 -13.25 13.79
N GLU A 94 -27.61 -13.99 12.69
CA GLU A 94 -28.67 -14.88 12.23
C GLU A 94 -28.90 -16.05 13.20
N MET A 95 -27.83 -16.66 13.70
CA MET A 95 -27.91 -17.71 14.71
C MET A 95 -28.55 -17.22 16.02
N VAL A 96 -28.17 -16.03 16.50
CA VAL A 96 -28.76 -15.41 17.69
C VAL A 96 -30.24 -15.07 17.45
N ARG A 97 -30.58 -14.58 16.25
CA ARG A 97 -31.97 -14.30 15.87
C ARG A 97 -32.82 -15.56 15.91
N LEU A 98 -32.37 -16.63 15.27
CA LEU A 98 -33.07 -17.92 15.23
C LEU A 98 -33.22 -18.56 16.62
N HIS A 99 -32.20 -18.44 17.45
CA HIS A 99 -32.27 -18.91 18.84
C HIS A 99 -33.32 -18.13 19.66
N ARG A 100 -33.42 -16.80 19.46
CA ARG A 100 -34.42 -15.96 20.14
C ARG A 100 -35.85 -16.13 19.63
N SER A 101 -36.03 -16.60 18.40
CA SER A 101 -37.36 -16.83 17.81
C SER A 101 -37.97 -18.19 18.16
N GLU A 102 -37.38 -18.95 19.09
CA GLU A 102 -37.81 -20.30 19.51
C GLU A 102 -37.95 -21.32 18.36
N THR A 103 -37.33 -21.06 17.21
CA THR A 103 -37.36 -21.95 16.04
C THR A 103 -36.16 -22.90 16.08
N GLU A 104 -36.19 -23.84 17.02
CA GLU A 104 -35.12 -24.82 17.26
C GLU A 104 -34.76 -25.63 16.00
N GLU A 105 -35.75 -25.99 15.18
CA GLU A 105 -35.53 -26.72 13.92
C GLU A 105 -34.76 -25.89 12.89
N ALA A 106 -35.10 -24.61 12.75
CA ALA A 106 -34.42 -23.70 11.82
C ALA A 106 -32.98 -23.41 12.29
N PHE A 107 -32.79 -23.25 13.60
CA PHE A 107 -31.47 -23.12 14.21
C PHE A 107 -30.60 -24.37 13.96
N ALA A 108 -31.14 -25.57 14.22
CA ALA A 108 -30.43 -26.83 14.03
C ALA A 108 -30.09 -27.07 12.56
N LEU A 109 -31.01 -26.77 11.64
CA LEU A 109 -30.78 -26.86 10.18
C LEU A 109 -29.69 -25.90 9.72
N GLN A 110 -29.71 -24.66 10.19
CA GLN A 110 -28.71 -23.65 9.82
C GLN A 110 -27.33 -23.98 10.39
N LEU A 111 -27.25 -24.50 11.62
CA LEU A 111 -26.02 -24.98 12.23
C LEU A 111 -25.48 -26.22 11.52
N ALA A 112 -26.34 -27.20 11.21
CA ALA A 112 -25.97 -28.39 10.46
C ALA A 112 -25.51 -28.06 9.03
N ALA A 113 -26.12 -27.07 8.38
CA ALA A 113 -25.68 -26.56 7.08
C ALA A 113 -24.30 -25.90 7.15
N ALA A 114 -24.03 -25.10 8.20
CA ALA A 114 -22.71 -24.48 8.40
C ALA A 114 -21.61 -25.53 8.72
N LEU A 115 -21.91 -26.50 9.58
CA LEU A 115 -20.99 -27.57 9.94
C LEU A 115 -20.75 -28.53 8.76
N SER A 116 -21.78 -28.83 7.96
CA SER A 116 -21.63 -29.64 6.74
C SER A 116 -20.88 -28.91 5.62
N GLN A 117 -20.92 -27.57 5.55
CA GLN A 117 -20.05 -26.80 4.64
C GLN A 117 -18.56 -26.91 4.99
N SER A 118 -18.23 -27.26 6.24
CA SER A 118 -16.86 -27.60 6.62
C SER A 118 -16.43 -29.00 6.15
N HIS A 119 -17.39 -29.87 5.81
CA HIS A 119 -17.15 -31.29 5.56
C HIS A 119 -17.70 -31.88 4.25
N ASN A 120 -18.51 -31.21 3.42
CA ASN A 120 -18.84 -31.80 2.12
C ASN A 120 -19.39 -30.90 0.99
N LYS A 121 -18.91 -31.28 -0.20
CA LYS A 121 -19.47 -31.20 -1.57
C LYS A 121 -19.72 -29.83 -2.21
N LEU A 122 -18.68 -29.41 -2.95
CA LEU A 122 -18.76 -28.75 -4.26
C LEU A 122 -20.04 -29.14 -5.03
N THR A 123 -21.00 -28.22 -5.09
CA THR A 123 -21.94 -28.17 -6.21
C THR A 123 -21.19 -27.63 -7.42
N LEU A 124 -20.69 -28.56 -8.23
CA LEU A 124 -20.27 -28.35 -9.61
C LEU A 124 -21.38 -27.60 -10.37
N CYS A 125 -21.17 -26.31 -10.65
CA CYS A 125 -21.84 -25.68 -11.78
C CYS A 125 -21.37 -26.42 -13.04
N LYS A 126 -22.28 -27.22 -13.62
CA LYS A 126 -22.11 -27.86 -14.92
C LYS A 126 -21.85 -26.77 -15.97
N GLY A 127 -20.59 -26.66 -16.39
CA GLY A 127 -20.13 -25.74 -17.43
C GLY A 127 -18.81 -26.20 -18.01
N LYS A 128 -18.88 -27.23 -18.87
CA LYS A 128 -17.93 -27.62 -19.93
C LYS A 128 -16.41 -27.67 -19.61
N VAL A 129 -15.93 -28.92 -19.66
CA VAL A 129 -14.57 -29.39 -20.05
C VAL A 129 -13.46 -29.31 -18.98
N GLY A 130 -13.39 -30.39 -18.19
CA GLY A 130 -12.22 -31.28 -18.18
C GLY A 130 -10.86 -30.69 -17.82
N LYS A 131 -10.56 -30.64 -16.52
CA LYS A 131 -9.24 -30.87 -15.90
C LYS A 131 -9.44 -30.94 -14.39
N TYR A 132 -8.91 -31.98 -13.73
CA TYR A 132 -8.97 -32.14 -12.27
C TYR A 132 -8.25 -30.96 -11.60
N VAL A 133 -9.01 -30.09 -10.92
CA VAL A 133 -8.51 -28.84 -10.34
C VAL A 133 -8.03 -29.11 -8.92
N ARG A 134 -6.70 -29.04 -8.73
CA ARG A 134 -6.07 -28.62 -7.47
C ARG A 134 -6.82 -27.38 -7.00
N TRP A 135 -7.59 -27.47 -5.91
CA TRP A 135 -8.61 -26.52 -5.41
C TRP A 135 -8.23 -25.03 -5.50
N ASN A 136 -8.18 -24.52 -6.72
CA ASN A 136 -8.02 -23.13 -7.08
C ASN A 136 -9.43 -22.69 -7.41
N LEU A 137 -10.14 -22.13 -6.42
CA LEU A 137 -11.26 -21.26 -6.73
C LEU A 137 -10.75 -20.24 -7.76
N PRO A 138 -11.45 -20.03 -8.87
CA PRO A 138 -10.99 -19.11 -9.89
C PRO A 138 -10.71 -17.75 -9.27
N SER A 139 -9.53 -17.18 -9.53
CA SER A 139 -9.10 -15.90 -8.96
C SER A 139 -9.97 -14.71 -9.37
N TRP A 140 -10.89 -14.92 -10.32
CA TRP A 140 -11.87 -13.95 -10.79
C TRP A 140 -13.20 -14.00 -10.01
N LEU A 141 -13.44 -15.02 -9.18
CA LEU A 141 -14.69 -15.13 -8.42
C LEU A 141 -14.66 -14.14 -7.24
N PRO A 142 -15.65 -13.22 -7.13
CA PRO A 142 -15.75 -12.28 -6.02
C PRO A 142 -15.70 -13.00 -4.67
N TYR A 143 -14.96 -12.43 -3.71
CA TYR A 143 -14.85 -13.00 -2.36
C TYR A 143 -16.21 -13.16 -1.66
N ASP A 144 -17.21 -12.40 -2.08
CA ASP A 144 -18.59 -12.46 -1.57
C ASP A 144 -19.37 -13.71 -1.99
N LEU A 145 -18.83 -14.53 -2.89
CA LEU A 145 -19.46 -15.76 -3.37
C LEU A 145 -18.75 -17.06 -2.90
N GLN A 146 -17.60 -16.94 -2.22
CA GLN A 146 -16.80 -18.08 -1.79
C GLN A 146 -17.22 -18.61 -0.41
N PRO A 147 -17.06 -19.89 -0.05
CA PRO A 147 -17.29 -20.35 1.32
C PRO A 147 -16.30 -19.71 2.31
N VAL A 148 -16.70 -19.51 3.57
CA VAL A 148 -15.86 -18.86 4.60
C VAL A 148 -14.55 -19.62 4.82
N SER A 149 -14.59 -20.95 4.80
CA SER A 149 -13.41 -21.82 4.90
C SER A 149 -12.38 -21.57 3.80
N SER A 150 -12.81 -21.31 2.55
CA SER A 150 -11.89 -20.98 1.46
C SER A 150 -11.34 -19.56 1.55
N LEU A 151 -12.07 -18.63 2.18
CA LEU A 151 -11.56 -17.29 2.48
C LEU A 151 -10.42 -17.35 3.51
N TYR A 152 -10.55 -18.18 4.55
CA TYR A 152 -9.47 -18.44 5.50
C TYR A 152 -8.24 -19.09 4.85
N LEU A 153 -8.45 -20.08 3.99
CA LEU A 153 -7.35 -20.70 3.24
C LEU A 153 -6.64 -19.64 2.37
N SER A 154 -7.41 -18.82 1.65
CA SER A 154 -6.89 -17.71 0.83
C SER A 154 -6.10 -16.71 1.67
N LEU A 155 -6.53 -16.44 2.91
CA LEU A 155 -5.85 -15.56 3.84
C LEU A 155 -4.49 -16.12 4.28
N ILE A 156 -4.40 -17.43 4.55
CA ILE A 156 -3.15 -18.12 4.89
C ILE A 156 -2.15 -18.01 3.73
N TRP A 157 -2.59 -18.34 2.51
CA TRP A 157 -1.76 -18.22 1.31
C TRP A 157 -1.31 -16.78 1.05
N LEU A 158 -2.21 -15.82 1.21
CA LEU A 158 -1.92 -14.41 1.03
C LEU A 158 -0.92 -13.90 2.07
N ASN A 159 -1.03 -14.34 3.33
CA ASN A 159 -0.06 -14.04 4.39
C ASN A 159 1.31 -14.63 4.10
N ALA A 160 1.38 -15.88 3.63
CA ALA A 160 2.64 -16.51 3.24
C ALA A 160 3.32 -15.72 2.10
N ARG A 161 2.54 -15.35 1.07
CA ARG A 161 3.02 -14.54 -0.07
C ARG A 161 3.45 -13.14 0.38
N PHE A 162 2.71 -12.52 1.28
CA PHE A 162 3.04 -11.21 1.83
C PHE A 162 4.37 -11.26 2.62
N ARG A 163 4.56 -12.26 3.49
CA ARG A 163 5.83 -12.47 4.21
C ARG A 163 7.00 -12.71 3.27
N GLN A 164 6.82 -13.56 2.26
CA GLN A 164 7.84 -13.81 1.24
C GLN A 164 8.19 -12.52 0.49
N LYS A 165 7.20 -11.68 0.18
CA LYS A 165 7.43 -10.41 -0.52
C LYS A 165 8.15 -9.40 0.37
N LEU A 166 7.78 -9.29 1.65
CA LEU A 166 8.50 -8.45 2.61
C LEU A 166 9.96 -8.89 2.79
N ALA A 167 10.22 -10.20 2.84
CA ALA A 167 11.60 -10.72 2.91
C ALA A 167 12.42 -10.34 1.67
N ARG A 168 11.82 -10.37 0.47
CA ARG A 168 12.47 -9.92 -0.77
C ARG A 168 12.75 -8.43 -0.75
N ILE A 169 11.79 -7.63 -0.30
CA ILE A 169 11.91 -6.18 -0.20
C ILE A 169 13.05 -5.78 0.74
N LYS A 170 13.24 -6.51 1.85
CA LYS A 170 14.35 -6.27 2.78
C LYS A 170 15.73 -6.42 2.12
N ASN A 171 15.85 -7.28 1.12
CA ASN A 171 17.09 -7.54 0.41
C ASN A 171 17.23 -6.70 -0.87
N GLU A 172 16.20 -5.92 -1.24
CA GLU A 172 16.24 -5.08 -2.44
C GLU A 172 16.87 -3.74 -2.10
N GLN A 173 17.84 -3.33 -2.92
CA GLN A 173 18.45 -2.02 -2.81
C GLN A 173 17.41 -0.91 -3.05
N SER A 174 17.33 0.03 -2.11
CA SER A 174 16.36 1.12 -2.19
C SER A 174 16.81 2.18 -3.18
N THR A 175 15.92 2.57 -4.08
CA THR A 175 16.17 3.60 -5.11
C THR A 175 15.70 4.99 -4.68
N ALA A 176 15.17 5.11 -3.46
CA ALA A 176 14.71 6.36 -2.88
C ALA A 176 15.05 6.39 -1.38
N ALA A 177 15.30 7.59 -0.86
CA ALA A 177 15.53 7.82 0.56
C ALA A 177 14.85 9.11 0.99
N LEU A 178 14.60 9.18 2.28
CA LEU A 178 13.93 10.28 2.94
C LEU A 178 14.90 10.81 3.98
N VAL A 179 15.28 12.07 3.84
CA VAL A 179 16.33 12.72 4.63
C VAL A 179 15.70 13.83 5.44
N ALA A 180 15.98 13.88 6.74
CA ALA A 180 15.62 15.00 7.59
C ALA A 180 16.83 15.89 7.83
N LEU A 181 16.62 17.19 7.69
CA LEU A 181 17.59 18.24 8.00
C LEU A 181 17.10 19.08 9.17
N ASP A 182 18.02 19.71 9.88
CA ASP A 182 17.73 20.63 10.99
C ASP A 182 17.41 22.06 10.55
N GLN A 183 17.69 22.41 9.28
CA GLN A 183 17.58 23.76 8.76
C GLN A 183 16.76 23.83 7.47
N ASP A 184 15.71 24.66 7.49
CA ASP A 184 14.75 24.82 6.37
C ASP A 184 15.42 25.34 5.09
N HIS A 185 16.29 26.34 5.23
CA HIS A 185 16.94 26.96 4.07
C HIS A 185 17.86 25.99 3.34
N PHE A 186 18.56 25.10 4.07
CA PHE A 186 19.31 24.01 3.46
C PHE A 186 18.38 23.02 2.78
N ALA A 187 17.32 22.55 3.45
CA ALA A 187 16.36 21.61 2.86
C ALA A 187 15.71 22.13 1.56
N ARG A 188 15.40 23.42 1.50
CA ARG A 188 14.91 24.08 0.28
C ARG A 188 16.02 24.24 -0.76
N ALA A 189 17.19 24.71 -0.37
CA ALA A 189 18.31 24.87 -1.29
C ALA A 189 18.66 23.55 -1.98
N LEU A 190 18.65 22.44 -1.25
CA LEU A 190 18.86 21.08 -1.76
C LEU A 190 17.80 20.66 -2.78
N ALA A 191 16.54 21.01 -2.54
CA ALA A 191 15.44 20.64 -3.42
C ALA A 191 15.36 21.51 -4.70
N TYR A 192 15.84 22.76 -4.64
CA TYR A 192 15.68 23.73 -5.74
C TYR A 192 16.98 24.03 -6.49
N HIS A 193 18.15 23.85 -5.88
CA HIS A 193 19.44 24.04 -6.53
C HIS A 193 20.06 22.69 -6.86
N HIS A 194 20.19 22.39 -8.16
CA HIS A 194 21.00 21.28 -8.64
C HIS A 194 22.49 21.69 -8.60
N PRO A 195 23.32 21.10 -7.73
CA PRO A 195 24.75 21.35 -7.76
C PRO A 195 25.40 20.63 -8.94
N SER A 196 26.49 21.21 -9.42
CA SER A 196 26.87 21.15 -10.83
C SER A 196 27.75 19.96 -11.26
N THR A 197 28.09 18.98 -10.43
CA THR A 197 29.15 18.03 -10.85
C THR A 197 28.94 16.52 -10.60
N THR A 198 28.08 16.10 -9.66
CA THR A 198 27.85 14.64 -9.41
C THR A 198 26.42 14.30 -9.02
N ILE A 199 25.64 15.28 -8.57
CA ILE A 199 24.32 15.11 -7.96
C ILE A 199 23.21 15.77 -8.80
N SER A 200 23.55 16.36 -9.94
CA SER A 200 22.59 16.84 -10.94
C SER A 200 21.64 15.74 -11.46
N ALA A 201 21.97 14.47 -11.25
CA ALA A 201 21.11 13.33 -11.55
C ALA A 201 20.11 12.96 -10.43
N LEU A 202 20.28 13.47 -9.20
CA LEU A 202 19.36 13.19 -8.10
C LEU A 202 18.12 14.07 -8.22
N ARG A 203 16.95 13.44 -8.20
CA ARG A 203 15.67 14.15 -8.15
C ARG A 203 15.26 14.32 -6.69
N MET A 204 15.46 15.52 -6.17
CA MET A 204 15.10 15.88 -4.80
C MET A 204 13.75 16.62 -4.75
N ARG A 205 12.96 16.38 -3.71
CA ARG A 205 11.69 17.07 -3.46
C ARG A 205 11.57 17.43 -1.99
N TYR A 206 11.37 18.71 -1.72
CA TYR A 206 11.08 19.20 -0.37
C TYR A 206 9.66 18.79 0.05
N LEU A 207 9.53 18.24 1.25
CA LEU A 207 8.28 17.75 1.83
C LEU A 207 7.77 18.61 3.00
N GLY A 208 8.57 19.57 3.47
CA GLY A 208 8.22 20.37 4.65
C GLY A 208 8.52 19.65 5.96
N VAL A 209 7.75 19.97 7.00
CA VAL A 209 7.94 19.44 8.36
C VAL A 209 7.22 18.10 8.58
N THR A 210 6.38 17.67 7.61
CA THR A 210 5.58 16.45 7.74
C THR A 210 5.76 15.52 6.55
N THR A 211 5.75 14.22 6.82
CA THR A 211 5.73 13.17 5.79
C THR A 211 4.33 12.61 5.54
N ALA A 212 3.30 13.13 6.21
CA ALA A 212 1.93 12.57 6.19
C ALA A 212 1.28 12.61 4.80
N HIS A 213 1.67 13.57 3.96
CA HIS A 213 1.17 13.71 2.58
C HIS A 213 1.90 12.83 1.56
N VAL A 214 2.94 12.11 2.00
CA VAL A 214 3.73 11.26 1.12
C VAL A 214 2.97 9.96 0.88
N ILE A 215 2.61 9.69 -0.37
CA ILE A 215 2.04 8.41 -0.78
C ILE A 215 3.19 7.48 -1.18
N PRO A 216 3.54 6.47 -0.37
CA PRO A 216 4.74 5.66 -0.59
C PRO A 216 4.76 4.94 -1.95
N SER A 217 3.59 4.52 -2.44
CA SER A 217 3.42 3.89 -3.75
C SER A 217 3.79 4.79 -4.93
N ASN A 218 3.78 6.12 -4.75
CA ASN A 218 4.08 7.07 -5.81
C ASN A 218 5.56 7.53 -5.82
N LEU A 219 6.37 7.13 -4.83
CA LEU A 219 7.74 7.62 -4.69
C LEU A 219 8.71 7.05 -5.73
N ARG A 220 8.37 5.93 -6.37
CA ARG A 220 9.20 5.30 -7.42
C ARG A 220 8.88 5.79 -8.84
N GLY A 221 7.85 6.61 -9.02
CA GLY A 221 7.28 6.95 -10.34
C GLY A 221 8.25 7.62 -11.32
N ALA A 222 9.29 8.30 -10.82
CA ALA A 222 10.05 9.30 -11.57
C ALA A 222 10.95 8.80 -12.73
N SER A 223 10.65 7.70 -13.41
CA SER A 223 11.33 7.28 -14.66
C SER A 223 10.58 7.74 -15.92
N LEU A 224 11.13 7.45 -17.11
CA LEU A 224 10.51 7.71 -18.43
C LEU A 224 9.03 7.24 -18.53
N THR A 225 8.64 6.26 -17.71
CA THR A 225 7.24 5.80 -17.59
C THR A 225 6.28 6.85 -17.01
N ASP A 226 6.76 7.81 -16.22
CA ASP A 226 5.90 8.88 -15.69
C ASP A 226 5.49 9.86 -16.79
N GLN A 227 6.35 10.12 -17.77
CA GLN A 227 6.00 10.98 -18.90
C GLN A 227 4.93 10.31 -19.77
N THR A 228 5.15 9.06 -20.16
CA THR A 228 4.15 8.30 -20.94
C THR A 228 2.85 8.11 -20.17
N ARG A 229 2.92 7.89 -18.84
CA ARG A 229 1.74 7.83 -17.97
C ARG A 229 1.00 9.16 -17.91
N ARG A 230 1.70 10.29 -17.77
CA ARG A 230 1.08 11.64 -17.78
C ARG A 230 0.41 11.92 -19.13
N GLU A 231 1.09 11.61 -20.23
CA GLU A 231 0.52 11.74 -21.58
C GLU A 231 -0.73 10.87 -21.74
N THR A 232 -0.69 9.61 -21.29
CA THR A 232 -1.85 8.71 -21.32
C THR A 232 -3.02 9.23 -20.48
N ILE A 233 -2.74 9.75 -19.27
CA ILE A 233 -3.77 10.34 -18.40
C ILE A 233 -4.38 11.58 -19.06
N ASN A 234 -3.56 12.43 -19.69
CA ASN A 234 -4.04 13.62 -20.39
C ASN A 234 -4.93 13.24 -21.59
N ILE A 235 -4.53 12.24 -22.38
CA ILE A 235 -5.35 11.73 -23.50
C ILE A 235 -6.68 11.19 -22.97
N LEU A 236 -6.65 10.39 -21.90
CA LEU A 236 -7.86 9.83 -21.28
C LEU A 236 -8.77 10.94 -20.74
N ALA A 237 -8.21 11.99 -20.14
CA ALA A 237 -8.96 13.14 -19.67
C ALA A 237 -9.65 13.87 -20.83
N THR A 238 -8.96 14.08 -21.95
CA THR A 238 -9.57 14.68 -23.16
C THR A 238 -10.71 13.82 -23.70
N ILE A 239 -10.53 12.50 -23.79
CA ILE A 239 -11.60 11.57 -24.21
C ILE A 239 -12.79 11.67 -23.26
N LEU A 240 -12.54 11.72 -21.94
CA LEU A 240 -13.58 11.85 -20.93
C LEU A 240 -14.38 13.15 -21.11
N VAL A 241 -13.69 14.28 -21.35
CA VAL A 241 -14.33 15.57 -21.61
C VAL A 241 -15.21 15.50 -22.86
N VAL A 242 -14.71 14.90 -23.95
CA VAL A 242 -15.50 14.72 -25.18
C VAL A 242 -16.73 13.85 -24.91
N LEU A 243 -16.58 12.72 -24.22
CA LEU A 243 -17.70 11.85 -23.86
C LEU A 243 -18.71 12.55 -22.93
N TRP A 244 -18.24 13.44 -22.06
CA TRP A 244 -19.10 14.22 -21.15
C TRP A 244 -19.93 15.28 -21.86
N THR A 245 -19.56 15.70 -23.07
CA THR A 245 -20.40 16.63 -23.86
C THR A 245 -21.72 16.00 -24.30
N ILE A 246 -21.78 14.67 -24.44
CA ILE A 246 -22.98 13.93 -24.84
C ILE A 246 -24.11 14.06 -23.80
N PRO A 247 -23.92 13.70 -22.51
CA PRO A 247 -24.98 13.88 -21.50
C PRO A 247 -25.31 15.35 -21.25
N VAL A 248 -24.34 16.26 -21.33
CA VAL A 248 -24.61 17.71 -21.21
C VAL A 248 -25.47 18.21 -22.36
N GLY A 249 -25.15 17.84 -23.60
CA GLY A 249 -25.97 18.17 -24.77
C GLY A 249 -27.37 17.56 -24.69
N ALA A 250 -27.49 16.31 -24.26
CA ALA A 250 -28.78 15.66 -24.04
C ALA A 250 -29.61 16.38 -22.97
N SER A 251 -28.98 16.82 -21.87
CA SER A 251 -29.68 17.58 -20.83
C SER A 251 -30.17 18.95 -21.30
N GLY A 252 -29.43 19.62 -22.21
CA GLY A 252 -29.83 20.91 -22.79
C GLY A 252 -30.91 20.83 -23.86
N VAL A 253 -31.12 19.65 -24.48
CA VAL A 253 -32.24 19.41 -25.42
C VAL A 253 -33.51 19.00 -24.68
N LEU A 254 -33.38 18.40 -23.49
CA LEU A 254 -34.50 17.96 -22.66
C LEU A 254 -35.05 19.06 -21.73
N SER A 255 -34.35 20.20 -21.60
CA SER A 255 -34.77 21.40 -20.87
C SER A 255 -35.42 22.42 -21.79
#